data_AF-A0A8H5B4C0-F1
#
_entry.id   AF-A0A8H5B4C0-F1
#
_cell.length_a   1.000
_cell.length_b   1.000
_cell.length_c   1.000
_cell.angle_alpha   90.00
_cell.angle_beta   90.00
_cell.angle_gamma   90.00
#
_symmetry.space_group_name_H-M   'P 1'
#
loop_
_entity.id
_entity.type
_entity.pdbx_description
1 polymer ?
#
loop_
_entity_poly.entity_id
_entity_poly.type
_entity_poly.pdbx_seq_one_letter_code
_entity_poly.pdbx_strand_id
1 'polypeptide(L)'
;MTVLVYIAPTSSNGAGAVWTKLFHAGNSGQWAVDQLLSARGKHSVVIPDITAGDYLLRAEIIGLHEADVAYNQNSVRGAQLYMSCVQIRVTSSGSQSLPGGTSFPGSYQYSTPGIVWNIYDKYRDQTTYPIPGPSVWSGSSGGWIGA
;
A
#
# COMPACT_ATOMS: atom_id res chain seq x y z
N MET A 1 -8.62 -5.24 6.15
CA MET A 1 -7.39 -5.59 5.41
C MET A 1 -7.32 -4.81 4.12
N THR A 2 -6.13 -4.42 3.69
CA THR A 2 -5.93 -3.48 2.58
C THR A 2 -4.98 -4.02 1.54
N VAL A 3 -5.04 -3.44 0.34
CA VAL A 3 -4.06 -3.64 -0.75
C VAL A 3 -3.50 -2.26 -1.10
N LEU A 4 -2.19 -2.11 -1.11
CA LEU A 4 -1.48 -0.88 -1.48
C LEU A 4 -0.43 -1.16 -2.54
N VAL A 5 -0.17 -0.18 -3.40
CA VAL A 5 0.94 -0.23 -4.36
C VAL A 5 1.72 1.06 -4.31
N TYR A 6 3.04 0.93 -4.21
CA TYR A 6 4.00 2.03 -4.23
C TYR A 6 5.00 1.85 -5.37
N ILE A 7 5.62 2.95 -5.80
CA ILE A 7 6.70 2.95 -6.79
C ILE A 7 7.88 3.78 -6.28
N ALA A 8 9.10 3.35 -6.60
CA ALA A 8 10.34 4.08 -6.33
C ALA A 8 11.39 3.81 -7.43
N PRO A 9 12.32 4.73 -7.71
CA PRO A 9 13.44 4.46 -8.63
C PRO A 9 14.34 3.35 -8.11
N THR A 10 14.80 2.44 -8.98
CA THR A 10 15.70 1.33 -8.58
C THR A 10 17.03 1.84 -8.03
N SER A 11 17.50 3.01 -8.47
CA SER A 11 18.70 3.67 -7.93
C SER A 11 18.65 3.97 -6.42
N SER A 12 17.44 4.02 -5.83
CA SER A 12 17.28 4.16 -4.39
C SER A 12 17.44 2.85 -3.62
N ASN A 13 17.35 1.70 -4.30
CA ASN A 13 17.21 0.37 -3.70
C ASN A 13 16.09 0.31 -2.63
N GLY A 14 15.05 1.14 -2.77
CA GLY A 14 13.95 1.25 -1.82
C GLY A 14 14.28 1.95 -0.49
N ALA A 15 15.50 2.48 -0.33
CA ALA A 15 15.96 3.14 0.89
C ALA A 15 15.57 4.63 0.93
N GLY A 16 15.25 5.13 2.13
CA GLY A 16 14.87 6.52 2.34
C GLY A 16 13.41 6.82 1.99
N ALA A 17 13.05 8.11 1.94
CA ALA A 17 11.70 8.57 1.68
C ALA A 17 11.38 8.62 0.17
N VAL A 18 11.52 7.48 -0.51
CA VAL A 18 11.50 7.37 -1.97
C VAL A 18 10.22 6.80 -2.55
N TRP A 19 9.36 6.23 -1.70
CA TRP A 19 8.16 5.53 -2.15
C TRP A 19 7.01 6.51 -2.38
N THR A 20 6.44 6.47 -3.59
CA THR A 20 5.22 7.19 -3.96
C THR A 20 4.05 6.21 -4.04
N LYS A 21 2.93 6.51 -3.37
CA LYS A 21 1.73 5.66 -3.39
C LYS A 21 0.98 5.83 -4.72
N LEU A 22 0.79 4.74 -5.46
CA LEU A 22 0.04 4.71 -6.71
C LEU A 22 -1.41 4.25 -6.51
N PHE A 23 -1.64 3.33 -5.57
CA PHE A 23 -2.95 2.74 -5.38
C PHE A 23 -3.15 2.34 -3.91
N HIS A 24 -4.40 2.41 -3.48
CA HIS A 24 -4.86 1.71 -2.28
C HIS A 24 -6.31 1.27 -2.42
N ALA A 25 -6.65 0.16 -1.76
CA ALA A 25 -8.02 -0.26 -1.50
C ALA A 25 -8.17 -0.67 -0.03
N GLY A 26 -9.27 -0.25 0.58
CA GLY A 26 -9.60 -0.50 1.98
C GLY A 26 -10.90 -1.30 2.13
N ASN A 27 -11.76 -0.88 3.06
CA ASN A 27 -13.11 -1.41 3.20
C ASN A 27 -14.11 -0.48 2.52
N SER A 28 -14.79 -0.94 1.47
CA SER A 28 -15.85 -0.22 0.78
C SER A 28 -17.18 -0.99 0.80
N GLY A 29 -17.49 -1.62 1.94
CA GLY A 29 -18.58 -2.61 2.09
C GLY A 29 -18.09 -4.06 2.01
N GLN A 30 -16.88 -4.26 1.50
CA GLN A 30 -16.11 -5.49 1.52
C GLN A 30 -14.63 -5.13 1.62
N TRP A 31 -13.82 -5.88 2.38
CA TRP A 31 -12.39 -5.60 2.48
C TRP A 31 -11.67 -5.89 1.16
N ALA A 32 -10.64 -5.10 0.87
CA ALA A 32 -9.80 -5.28 -0.31
C ALA A 32 -9.24 -6.71 -0.44
N VAL A 33 -8.90 -7.37 0.67
CA VAL A 33 -8.41 -8.76 0.62
C VAL A 33 -9.50 -9.75 0.21
N ASP A 34 -10.76 -9.52 0.56
CA ASP A 34 -11.88 -10.39 0.12
C ASP A 34 -12.16 -10.20 -1.38
N GLN A 35 -12.04 -8.95 -1.86
CA GLN A 35 -12.10 -8.66 -3.29
C GLN A 35 -10.93 -9.31 -4.03
N LEU A 36 -9.72 -9.29 -3.43
CA LEU A 36 -8.53 -9.90 -3.99
C LEU A 36 -8.66 -11.42 -4.09
N LEU A 37 -9.25 -12.06 -3.08
CA LEU A 37 -9.59 -13.47 -3.08
C LEU A 37 -10.55 -13.79 -4.24
N SER A 38 -11.62 -13.01 -4.38
CA SER A 38 -12.59 -13.13 -5.49
C SER A 38 -11.93 -12.95 -6.86
N ALA A 39 -10.95 -12.06 -6.94
CA ALA A 39 -10.13 -11.79 -8.12
C ALA A 39 -9.02 -12.83 -8.37
N ARG A 40 -8.97 -13.94 -7.61
CA ARG A 40 -7.92 -14.98 -7.69
C ARG A 40 -6.51 -14.42 -7.51
N GLY A 41 -6.35 -13.48 -6.57
CA GLY A 41 -5.06 -12.86 -6.25
C GLY A 41 -4.64 -11.74 -7.21
N LYS A 42 -5.50 -11.31 -8.13
CA LYS A 42 -5.15 -10.30 -9.13
C LYS A 42 -5.53 -8.88 -8.70
N HIS A 43 -4.59 -7.96 -8.86
CA HIS A 43 -4.82 -6.53 -8.80
C HIS A 43 -3.86 -5.84 -9.77
N SER A 44 -4.21 -4.62 -10.16
CA SER A 44 -3.55 -3.90 -11.25
C SER A 44 -3.32 -2.44 -10.86
N VAL A 45 -2.26 -1.85 -11.43
CA VAL A 45 -2.04 -0.41 -11.45
C VAL A 45 -1.66 0.00 -12.86
N VAL A 46 -2.07 1.19 -13.26
CA VAL A 46 -1.59 1.81 -14.50
C VAL A 46 -0.30 2.56 -14.16
N ILE A 47 0.77 2.25 -14.89
CA ILE A 47 2.04 2.97 -14.73
C ILE A 47 1.82 4.42 -15.18
N PRO A 48 2.05 5.42 -14.31
CA PRO A 48 1.85 6.82 -14.68
C PRO A 48 2.85 7.30 -15.74
N ASP A 49 2.60 8.48 -16.30
CA ASP A 49 3.45 9.09 -17.33
C ASP A 49 4.75 9.70 -16.75
N ILE A 50 5.53 8.85 -16.10
CA ILE A 50 6.81 9.17 -15.47
C ILE A 50 7.97 9.03 -16.46
N THR A 51 9.11 9.62 -16.09
CA THR A 51 10.35 9.48 -16.87
C THR A 51 10.71 8.02 -17.13
N ALA A 52 11.23 7.72 -18.32
CA ALA A 52 11.78 6.41 -18.63
C ALA A 52 12.88 6.01 -17.63
N GLY A 53 12.91 4.74 -17.24
CA GLY A 53 13.90 4.26 -16.28
C GLY A 53 13.51 2.95 -15.61
N ASP A 54 14.36 2.53 -14.67
CA ASP A 54 14.17 1.33 -13.88
C ASP A 54 13.53 1.66 -12.53
N TYR A 55 12.42 0.99 -12.21
CA TYR A 55 11.63 1.22 -11.01
C TYR A 55 11.35 -0.07 -10.24
N LEU A 56 11.16 0.08 -8.94
CA LEU A 56 10.58 -0.93 -8.06
C LEU A 56 9.10 -0.61 -7.87
N LEU A 57 8.24 -1.59 -8.16
CA LEU A 57 6.86 -1.58 -7.68
C LEU A 57 6.77 -2.44 -6.42
N ARG A 58 6.28 -1.86 -5.33
CA ARG A 58 6.03 -2.54 -4.06
C ARG A 58 4.54 -2.72 -3.85
N ALA A 59 4.05 -3.94 -4.00
CA ALA A 59 2.72 -4.33 -3.59
C ALA A 59 2.73 -4.73 -2.11
N GLU A 60 1.69 -4.35 -1.38
CA GLU A 60 1.56 -4.57 0.06
C GLU A 60 0.13 -4.95 0.43
N ILE A 61 -0.02 -6.04 1.17
CA ILE A 61 -1.25 -6.35 1.89
C ILE A 61 -1.02 -6.10 3.37
N ILE A 62 -1.98 -5.42 4.03
CA ILE A 62 -2.01 -5.27 5.49
C ILE A 62 -3.13 -6.16 6.05
N GLY A 63 -2.72 -7.23 6.72
CA GLY A 63 -3.58 -8.11 7.52
C GLY A 63 -3.91 -7.47 8.86
N LEU A 64 -5.20 -7.44 9.21
CA LEU A 64 -5.73 -6.73 10.39
C LEU A 64 -6.39 -7.64 11.43
N HIS A 65 -6.34 -8.97 11.26
CA HIS A 65 -7.04 -9.92 12.13
C HIS A 65 -6.46 -9.97 13.56
N GLU A 66 -5.24 -9.47 13.76
CA GLU A 66 -4.60 -9.33 15.08
C GLU A 66 -4.09 -7.90 15.33
N ALA A 67 -4.56 -6.94 14.54
CA ALA A 67 -4.12 -5.54 14.62
C ALA A 67 -4.81 -4.75 15.73
N ASP A 68 -5.59 -5.38 16.60
CA ASP A 68 -6.23 -4.75 17.76
C ASP A 68 -5.21 -4.30 18.82
N VAL A 69 -3.97 -4.78 18.73
CA VAL A 69 -2.83 -4.40 19.57
C VAL A 69 -1.59 -4.17 18.72
N ALA A 70 -0.67 -3.32 19.19
CA ALA A 70 0.59 -3.07 18.49
C ALA A 70 1.61 -4.20 18.74
N TYR A 71 2.41 -4.57 17.72
CA TYR A 71 3.44 -5.61 17.84
C TYR A 71 4.48 -5.31 18.94
N ASN A 72 4.86 -4.04 19.15
CA ASN A 72 5.78 -3.67 20.24
C ASN A 72 5.17 -3.82 21.65
N GLN A 73 3.85 -3.94 21.75
CA GLN A 73 3.16 -4.22 23.01
C GLN A 73 2.89 -5.72 23.18
N ASN A 74 2.68 -6.44 22.07
CA ASN A 74 2.50 -7.88 22.06
C ASN A 74 3.13 -8.48 20.79
N SER A 75 4.31 -9.10 20.92
CA SER A 75 5.11 -9.59 19.79
C SER A 75 4.56 -10.86 19.12
N VAL A 76 3.45 -11.41 19.59
CA VAL A 76 2.73 -12.50 18.91
C VAL A 76 1.46 -12.03 18.20
N ARG A 77 1.21 -10.72 18.17
CA ARG A 77 0.06 -10.07 17.51
C ARG A 77 0.52 -8.81 16.76
N GLY A 78 -0.41 -8.11 16.12
CA GLY A 78 -0.18 -6.88 15.38
C GLY A 78 -0.67 -6.92 13.95
N ALA A 79 -0.60 -5.76 13.28
CA ALA A 79 -0.80 -5.72 11.83
C ALA A 79 0.28 -6.54 11.13
N GLN A 80 -0.14 -7.39 10.20
CA GLN A 80 0.75 -8.26 9.44
C GLN A 80 0.95 -7.69 8.05
N LEU A 81 2.20 -7.44 7.69
CA LEU A 81 2.59 -6.78 6.46
C LEU A 81 3.12 -7.83 5.46
N TYR A 82 2.42 -8.05 4.34
CA TYR A 82 2.81 -8.95 3.25
C TYR A 82 3.26 -8.19 2.00
N MET A 83 4.57 -8.10 1.78
CA MET A 83 5.19 -7.22 0.78
C MET A 83 5.78 -8.03 -0.35
N SER A 84 5.66 -7.51 -1.56
CA SER A 84 6.43 -7.99 -2.71
C SER A 84 6.91 -6.83 -3.55
N CYS A 85 8.18 -6.87 -3.96
CA CYS A 85 8.77 -5.92 -4.89
C CYS A 85 9.00 -6.58 -6.25
N VAL A 86 8.59 -5.91 -7.32
CA VAL A 86 8.92 -6.31 -8.70
C VAL A 86 9.71 -5.19 -9.38
N GLN A 87 10.72 -5.57 -10.16
CA GLN A 87 11.49 -4.63 -10.97
C GLN A 87 10.79 -4.45 -12.32
N ILE A 88 10.60 -3.21 -12.73
CA ILE A 88 10.04 -2.85 -14.03
C ILE A 88 10.94 -1.84 -14.74
N ARG A 89 10.87 -1.81 -16.07
CA ARG A 89 11.45 -0.77 -16.90
C ARG A 89 10.35 0.00 -17.59
N VAL A 90 10.26 1.30 -17.33
CA VAL A 90 9.37 2.21 -18.03
C VAL A 90 10.09 2.71 -19.28
N THR A 91 9.46 2.55 -20.43
CA THR A 91 10.03 2.91 -21.75
C THR A 91 9.29 4.06 -22.42
N SER A 92 8.22 4.59 -21.83
CA SER A 92 7.50 5.75 -22.35
C SER A 92 8.32 7.04 -22.18
N SER A 93 8.02 8.05 -23.00
CA SER A 93 8.66 9.38 -22.93
C SER A 93 7.99 10.31 -21.90
N GLY A 94 7.48 9.74 -20.81
CA GLY A 94 6.80 10.51 -19.77
C GLY A 94 7.72 11.51 -19.09
N SER A 95 7.12 12.48 -18.41
CA SER A 95 7.86 13.62 -17.82
C SER A 95 7.58 13.84 -16.35
N GLN A 96 6.62 13.12 -15.76
CA GLN A 96 6.29 13.28 -14.35
C GLN A 96 7.41 12.71 -13.47
N SER A 97 7.76 13.47 -12.44
CA SER A 97 8.69 13.02 -11.40
C SER A 97 7.90 12.43 -10.23
N LEU A 98 8.40 11.32 -9.69
CA LEU A 98 7.84 10.72 -8.48
C LEU A 98 8.16 11.63 -7.27
N PRO A 99 7.15 12.08 -6.50
CA PRO A 99 7.39 12.96 -5.36
C PRO A 99 8.06 12.27 -4.16
N GLY A 100 8.11 10.93 -4.14
CA GLY A 100 8.56 10.16 -2.98
C GLY A 100 7.71 10.44 -1.74
N GLY A 101 8.38 10.57 -0.58
CA GLY A 101 7.78 11.01 0.68
C GLY A 101 7.40 9.91 1.66
N THR A 102 7.42 8.63 1.24
CA THR A 102 7.22 7.47 2.12
C THR A 102 8.51 6.67 2.24
N SER A 103 8.86 6.25 3.45
CA SER A 103 9.99 5.36 3.73
C SER A 103 9.53 4.04 4.35
N PHE A 104 10.16 2.95 3.93
CA PHE A 104 9.95 1.62 4.48
C PHE A 104 11.32 0.98 4.78
N PRO A 105 11.70 0.78 6.06
CA PRO A 105 10.98 1.18 7.29
C PRO A 105 10.94 2.71 7.50
N GLY A 106 9.97 3.19 8.30
CA GLY A 106 9.93 4.57 8.79
C GLY A 106 8.53 5.22 8.80
N SER A 107 7.82 5.21 7.67
CA SER A 107 6.52 5.88 7.58
C SER A 107 5.39 5.19 8.33
N TYR A 108 5.50 3.88 8.56
CA TYR A 108 4.58 3.15 9.43
C TYR A 108 5.12 3.12 10.85
N GLN A 109 4.39 3.75 11.76
CA GLN A 109 4.61 3.74 13.19
C GLN A 109 3.41 3.08 13.87
N TYR A 110 3.57 2.62 15.10
CA TYR A 110 2.45 2.06 15.87
C TYR A 110 1.34 3.08 16.13
N SER A 111 1.66 4.38 16.11
CA SER A 111 0.69 5.48 16.21
C SER A 111 0.07 5.87 14.86
N THR A 112 0.56 5.36 13.73
CA THR A 112 -0.01 5.65 12.42
C THR A 112 -1.44 5.11 12.35
N PRO A 113 -2.44 5.94 12.00
CA PRO A 113 -3.81 5.49 11.84
C PRO A 113 -3.90 4.27 10.92
N GLY A 114 -4.61 3.23 11.39
CA GLY A 114 -4.82 1.99 10.65
C GLY A 114 -3.80 0.88 10.94
N ILE A 115 -2.65 1.18 11.56
CA ILE A 115 -1.69 0.15 12.00
C ILE A 115 -2.19 -0.60 13.24
N VAL A 116 -2.78 0.12 14.20
CA VAL A 116 -3.55 -0.47 15.30
C VAL A 116 -5.02 -0.21 15.03
N TRP A 117 -5.77 -1.27 14.73
CA TRP A 117 -7.17 -1.23 14.37
C TRP A 117 -7.89 -2.53 14.72
N ASN A 118 -8.95 -2.44 15.52
CA ASN A 118 -9.81 -3.57 15.82
C ASN A 118 -10.93 -3.72 14.76
N ILE A 119 -10.78 -4.71 13.86
CA ILE A 119 -11.80 -5.01 12.83
C ILE A 119 -13.06 -5.69 13.37
N TYR A 120 -13.03 -6.17 14.62
CA TYR A 120 -14.13 -6.87 15.27
C TYR A 120 -14.99 -5.95 16.15
N ASP A 121 -14.63 -4.67 16.24
CA ASP A 121 -15.44 -3.68 16.96
C ASP A 121 -16.75 -3.41 16.19
N LYS A 122 -17.84 -3.97 16.73
CA LYS A 122 -19.20 -3.84 16.19
C LYS A 122 -19.81 -2.44 16.33
N TYR A 123 -19.23 -1.58 17.17
CA TYR A 123 -19.70 -0.21 17.38
C TYR A 123 -19.00 0.80 16.46
N ARG A 124 -18.01 0.34 15.69
CA ARG A 124 -17.24 1.15 14.77
C ARG A 124 -17.62 0.84 13.32
N ASP A 125 -17.86 1.90 12.55
CA ASP A 125 -18.00 1.75 11.10
C ASP A 125 -16.66 1.37 10.47
N GLN A 126 -16.57 0.12 10.02
CA GLN A 126 -15.36 -0.44 9.43
C GLN A 126 -15.04 0.13 8.04
N THR A 127 -15.97 0.81 7.38
CA THR A 127 -15.73 1.52 6.12
C THR A 127 -14.90 2.80 6.31
N THR A 128 -14.81 3.28 7.55
CA THR A 128 -13.97 4.44 7.93
C THR A 128 -12.51 4.08 8.23
N TYR A 129 -12.08 2.85 7.94
CA TYR A 129 -10.71 2.41 8.16
C TYR A 129 -9.69 3.37 7.49
N PRO A 130 -8.83 4.05 8.27
CA PRO A 130 -7.83 4.97 7.75
C PRO A 130 -6.66 4.14 7.21
N ILE A 131 -6.55 4.07 5.89
CA ILE A 131 -5.48 3.32 5.24
C ILE A 131 -4.13 3.99 5.58
N PRO A 132 -3.15 3.26 6.13
CA PRO A 132 -1.86 3.82 6.51
C PRO A 132 -1.08 4.47 5.36
N GLY A 133 -0.27 5.49 5.69
CA GLY A 133 0.57 6.23 4.74
C GLY A 133 -0.13 7.41 4.06
N PRO A 134 0.52 8.08 3.10
CA PRO A 134 -0.03 9.27 2.45
C PRO A 134 -1.24 8.94 1.57
N SER A 135 -1.94 9.96 1.08
CA SER A 135 -2.92 9.77 0.01
C SER A 135 -2.28 9.17 -1.25
N VAL A 136 -3.09 8.60 -2.16
CA VAL A 136 -2.62 8.31 -3.52
C VAL A 136 -2.06 9.59 -4.13
N TRP A 137 -0.91 9.48 -4.79
CA TRP A 137 -0.32 10.60 -5.52
C TRP A 137 -1.27 11.06 -6.63
N SER A 138 -1.47 12.37 -6.75
CA SER A 138 -2.37 12.97 -7.74
C SER A 138 -1.99 12.68 -9.19
N GLY A 139 -0.72 12.35 -9.47
CA GLY A 139 -0.27 11.92 -10.79
C GLY A 139 -0.47 10.42 -11.06
N SER A 140 -1.00 9.64 -10.11
CA SER A 140 -1.31 8.23 -10.34
C SER A 140 -2.37 8.08 -11.44
N SER A 141 -2.15 7.14 -12.36
CA SER A 141 -3.11 6.79 -13.42
C SER A 141 -4.15 5.76 -12.98
N GLY A 142 -4.21 5.42 -11.69
CA GLY A 142 -5.22 4.56 -11.10
C GLY A 142 -4.80 3.09 -10.98
N GLY A 143 -5.71 2.30 -10.41
CA GLY A 143 -5.55 0.86 -10.17
C GLY A 143 -6.85 0.23 -9.68
N TRP A 144 -6.92 -1.09 -9.70
CA TRP A 144 -8.11 -1.86 -9.32
C TRP A 144 -7.73 -3.24 -8.81
N ILE A 145 -8.68 -3.88 -8.12
CA ILE A 145 -8.60 -5.31 -7.77
C ILE A 145 -9.42 -6.07 -8.81
N GLY A 146 -8.84 -7.10 -9.42
CA GLY A 146 -9.40 -7.76 -10.60
C GLY A 146 -8.42 -7.86 -11.77
N ALA A 147 -8.88 -8.52 -12.83
CA ALA A 147 -8.25 -8.46 -14.15
C ALA A 147 -8.67 -7.15 -14.84
#